data_AF-A6FEU3-F1
#
_entry.id   AF-A6FEU3-F1
#
_cell.length_a   1.000
_cell.length_b   1.000
_cell.length_c   1.000
_cell.angle_alpha   90.00
_cell.angle_beta   90.00
_cell.angle_gamma   90.00
#
_symmetry.space_group_name_H-M   'P 1'
#
loop_
_entity.id
_entity.type
_entity.pdbx_description
1 polymer ?
#
loop_
_entity_poly.entity_id
_entity_poly.type
_entity_poly.pdbx_seq_one_letter_code
_entity_poly.pdbx_strand_id
1 'polypeptide(L)'
;MSTHWFKTLIPTLICNTLLSVSAANITELSKQDCRAMTNAGVMSPSAPVQCDRLRKIQFNYIDFQNKQHNNGSIIVMDAVSPYIAAIFERLYQLQFPINKAQPIRLYQGNDDLSMADNNTSAFNYRPIAGKRSLSIHAYGLAIDINPKQNPFVEFGEQGSASFKPVDGAKYANRMQFRYGKEQRQGFAEDVVATFADNGFLYWGGFWNTPIDYQHFQVSRNMANLMSAMPADHASQFFDNYVLWYQSCKASYPTAYAQHKVNDYVHYLETKLNSKSVSKTFTRSPEKVIAAIQQPLQTSAICVRD
;
A
#
# COMPACT_ATOMS: atom_id res chain seq x y z
N MET A 1 -51.44 10.69 57.32
CA MET A 1 -51.22 9.34 56.77
C MET A 1 -50.42 9.46 55.49
N SER A 2 -49.26 8.80 55.49
CA SER A 2 -48.20 8.63 54.48
C SER A 2 -48.22 9.39 53.14
N THR A 3 -47.15 10.14 52.87
CA THR A 3 -46.68 10.47 51.51
C THR A 3 -45.23 9.98 51.36
N HIS A 4 -45.06 8.82 50.71
CA HIS A 4 -43.77 8.26 50.36
C HIS A 4 -43.20 8.93 49.10
N TRP A 5 -41.99 9.47 49.22
CA TRP A 5 -41.20 10.00 48.12
C TRP A 5 -40.54 8.85 47.37
N PHE A 6 -40.89 8.65 46.10
CA PHE A 6 -40.18 7.75 45.19
C PHE A 6 -38.80 8.34 44.85
N LYS A 7 -37.73 7.66 45.26
CA LYS A 7 -36.37 7.89 44.74
C LYS A 7 -36.24 7.17 43.41
N THR A 8 -36.19 7.92 42.32
CA THR A 8 -35.83 7.43 40.99
C THR A 8 -34.36 7.03 40.98
N LEU A 9 -34.10 5.73 40.86
CA LEU A 9 -32.77 5.20 40.58
C LEU A 9 -32.47 5.38 39.08
N ILE A 10 -31.51 6.25 38.76
CA ILE A 10 -30.97 6.38 37.41
C ILE A 10 -30.00 5.20 37.21
N PRO A 11 -30.22 4.30 36.23
CA PRO A 11 -29.26 3.25 35.95
C PRO A 11 -28.07 3.88 35.23
N THR A 12 -26.91 3.84 35.87
CA THR A 12 -25.63 4.22 35.26
C THR A 12 -25.33 3.22 34.15
N LEU A 13 -25.49 3.65 32.89
CA LEU A 13 -25.09 2.87 31.73
C LEU A 13 -23.56 2.81 31.73
N ILE A 14 -22.99 1.71 32.21
CA ILE A 14 -21.56 1.44 32.07
C ILE A 14 -21.33 1.09 30.59
N CYS A 15 -21.00 2.10 29.81
CA CYS A 15 -20.49 1.93 28.45
C CYS A 15 -19.07 1.37 28.58
N ASN A 16 -18.95 0.04 28.60
CA ASN A 16 -17.68 -0.64 28.37
C ASN A 16 -17.27 -0.37 26.92
N THR A 17 -16.58 0.74 26.71
CA THR A 17 -15.79 0.95 25.50
C THR A 17 -14.69 -0.09 25.52
N LEU A 18 -14.91 -1.21 24.84
CA LEU A 18 -13.82 -2.11 24.46
C LEU A 18 -12.88 -1.26 23.60
N LEU A 19 -11.80 -0.78 24.20
CA LEU A 19 -10.69 -0.17 23.50
C LEU A 19 -10.23 -1.20 22.46
N SER A 20 -10.45 -0.89 21.18
CA SER A 20 -9.85 -1.62 20.07
C SER A 20 -8.34 -1.61 20.31
N VAL A 21 -7.79 -2.76 20.72
CA VAL A 21 -6.35 -2.95 20.78
C VAL A 21 -5.83 -2.66 19.38
N SER A 22 -4.97 -1.65 19.27
CA SER A 22 -4.26 -1.30 18.03
C SER A 22 -3.76 -2.59 17.36
N ALA A 23 -4.22 -2.84 16.14
CA ALA A 23 -4.13 -4.15 15.49
C ALA A 23 -2.85 -4.29 14.64
N ALA A 24 -2.18 -3.16 14.35
CA ALA A 24 -0.87 -3.12 13.74
C ALA A 24 0.16 -2.37 14.62
N ASN A 25 1.35 -2.96 14.79
CA ASN A 25 2.47 -2.37 15.50
C ASN A 25 3.57 -1.94 14.51
N ILE A 26 3.98 -0.67 14.56
CA ILE A 26 5.03 -0.09 13.73
C ILE A 26 6.30 0.05 14.57
N THR A 27 7.39 -0.56 14.12
CA THR A 27 8.66 -0.58 14.85
C THR A 27 9.83 -0.18 13.97
N GLU A 28 10.81 0.46 14.57
CA GLU A 28 12.11 0.69 13.93
C GLU A 28 12.83 -0.64 13.69
N LEU A 29 13.62 -0.71 12.62
CA LEU A 29 14.46 -1.86 12.36
C LEU A 29 15.68 -1.82 13.27
N SER A 30 15.94 -2.91 13.99
CA SER A 30 17.15 -3.04 14.78
C SER A 30 18.38 -3.15 13.88
N LYS A 31 19.57 -2.88 14.43
CA LYS A 31 20.84 -3.16 13.71
C LYS A 31 20.95 -4.62 13.26
N GLN A 32 20.34 -5.55 13.99
CA GLN A 32 20.29 -6.96 13.61
C GLN A 32 19.36 -7.19 12.42
N ASP A 33 18.19 -6.54 12.37
CA ASP A 33 17.29 -6.59 11.23
C ASP A 33 17.97 -6.07 9.97
N CYS A 34 18.65 -4.91 10.05
CA CYS A 34 19.38 -4.32 8.92
C CYS A 34 20.48 -5.26 8.38
N ARG A 35 21.25 -5.90 9.27
CA ARG A 35 22.25 -6.90 8.88
C ARG A 35 21.62 -8.13 8.24
N ALA A 36 20.52 -8.63 8.81
CA ALA A 36 19.81 -9.77 8.26
C ALA A 36 19.26 -9.47 6.85
N MET A 37 18.75 -8.24 6.64
CA MET A 37 18.29 -7.77 5.33
C MET A 37 19.44 -7.69 4.31
N THR A 38 20.59 -7.16 4.71
CA THR A 38 21.76 -7.07 3.84
C THR A 38 22.29 -8.46 3.48
N ASN A 39 22.42 -9.35 4.47
CA ASN A 39 22.90 -10.72 4.27
C ASN A 39 21.96 -11.55 3.37
N ALA A 40 20.65 -11.26 3.43
CA ALA A 40 19.65 -11.90 2.60
C ALA A 40 19.50 -11.24 1.21
N GLY A 41 20.32 -10.25 0.86
CA GLY A 41 20.27 -9.59 -0.45
C GLY A 41 19.05 -8.68 -0.67
N VAL A 42 18.25 -8.40 0.35
CA VAL A 42 17.06 -7.53 0.22
C VAL A 42 17.38 -6.04 0.40
N MET A 43 18.60 -5.70 0.79
CA MET A 43 19.09 -4.34 0.98
C MET A 43 20.58 -4.25 0.63
N SER A 44 21.02 -3.08 0.16
CA SER A 44 22.44 -2.77 0.00
C SER A 44 22.69 -1.27 0.26
N PRO A 45 23.96 -0.85 0.42
CA PRO A 45 24.31 0.58 0.49
C PRO A 45 23.90 1.38 -0.76
N SER A 46 23.65 0.72 -1.89
CA SER A 46 23.16 1.34 -3.13
C SER A 46 21.63 1.38 -3.23
N ALA A 47 20.92 0.94 -2.19
CA ALA A 47 19.47 1.10 -2.12
C ALA A 47 19.07 2.57 -2.05
N PRO A 48 17.98 2.98 -2.73
CA PRO A 48 17.52 4.37 -2.69
C PRO A 48 17.01 4.78 -1.31
N VAL A 49 16.71 3.81 -0.45
CA VAL A 49 16.23 4.00 0.92
C VAL A 49 17.04 3.10 1.84
N GLN A 50 17.63 3.69 2.88
CA GLN A 50 18.46 2.99 3.86
C GLN A 50 17.63 2.52 5.06
N CYS A 51 18.22 1.65 5.90
CA CYS A 51 17.48 0.94 6.95
C CYS A 51 16.78 1.85 7.98
N ASP A 52 17.37 3.02 8.27
CA ASP A 52 16.83 4.06 9.15
C ASP A 52 15.55 4.70 8.61
N ARG A 53 15.37 4.68 7.29
CA ARG A 53 14.18 5.15 6.57
C ARG A 53 13.13 4.06 6.34
N LEU A 54 13.32 2.88 6.92
CA LEU A 54 12.36 1.77 6.86
C LEU A 54 11.75 1.47 8.22
N ARG A 55 10.52 0.94 8.21
CA ARG A 55 9.81 0.48 9.39
C ARG A 55 9.26 -0.92 9.16
N LYS A 56 9.27 -1.74 10.20
CA LYS A 56 8.59 -3.03 10.23
C LYS A 56 7.19 -2.82 10.78
N ILE A 57 6.20 -3.26 10.01
CA ILE A 57 4.81 -3.33 10.45
C ILE A 57 4.53 -4.78 10.80
N GLN A 58 3.94 -5.02 11.97
CA GLN A 58 3.38 -6.30 12.39
C GLN A 58 1.87 -6.14 12.52
N PHE A 59 1.10 -7.08 12.00
CA PHE A 59 -0.37 -6.97 11.99
C PHE A 59 -1.04 -8.34 12.05
N ASN A 60 -2.30 -8.34 12.49
CA ASN A 60 -3.16 -9.51 12.44
C ASN A 60 -3.76 -9.68 11.05
N TYR A 61 -3.96 -10.93 10.61
CA TYR A 61 -4.67 -11.24 9.37
C TYR A 61 -5.53 -12.50 9.53
N ILE A 62 -6.50 -12.68 8.63
CA ILE A 62 -7.30 -13.90 8.52
C ILE A 62 -6.86 -14.62 7.25
N ASP A 63 -6.68 -15.94 7.31
CA ASP A 63 -6.33 -16.73 6.13
C ASP A 63 -7.54 -17.25 5.34
N PHE A 64 -7.28 -17.95 4.24
CA PHE A 64 -8.32 -18.55 3.39
C PHE A 64 -9.13 -19.67 4.08
N GLN A 65 -8.75 -20.09 5.28
CA GLN A 65 -9.48 -21.05 6.11
C GLN A 65 -10.21 -20.35 7.27
N ASN A 66 -10.32 -19.01 7.25
CA ASN A 66 -10.88 -18.17 8.30
C ASN A 66 -10.12 -18.25 9.64
N LYS A 67 -8.86 -18.69 9.63
CA LYS A 67 -8.03 -18.73 10.84
C LYS A 67 -7.32 -17.39 11.03
N GLN A 68 -7.35 -16.91 12.27
CA GLN A 68 -6.63 -15.70 12.68
C GLN A 68 -5.14 -15.99 12.88
N HIS A 69 -4.31 -15.06 12.42
CA HIS A 69 -2.86 -15.05 12.60
C HIS A 69 -2.43 -13.69 13.14
N ASN A 70 -1.41 -13.68 13.98
CA ASN A 70 -0.84 -12.48 14.62
C ASN A 70 0.63 -12.25 14.26
N ASN A 71 1.11 -12.93 13.22
CA ASN A 71 2.50 -12.94 12.79
C ASN A 71 2.69 -12.29 11.40
N GLY A 72 1.68 -11.60 10.87
CA GLY A 72 1.81 -10.87 9.60
C GLY A 72 2.85 -9.77 9.77
N SER A 73 3.81 -9.69 8.84
CA SER A 73 4.84 -8.66 8.90
C SER A 73 5.39 -8.28 7.54
N ILE A 74 5.58 -6.96 7.35
CA ILE A 74 6.18 -6.36 6.16
C ILE A 74 7.12 -5.22 6.55
N ILE A 75 7.98 -4.82 5.63
CA ILE A 75 8.92 -3.70 5.78
C ILE A 75 8.62 -2.68 4.69
N VAL A 76 8.53 -1.40 5.07
CA VAL A 76 8.08 -0.29 4.20
C VAL A 76 8.82 0.99 4.54
N MET A 77 8.73 2.02 3.70
CA MET A 77 9.26 3.35 4.03
C MET A 77 8.56 3.93 5.26
N ASP A 78 9.33 4.61 6.11
CA ASP A 78 8.85 5.26 7.34
C ASP A 78 7.62 6.14 7.13
N ALA A 79 7.69 7.04 6.14
CA ALA A 79 6.65 8.01 5.80
C ALA A 79 5.28 7.39 5.45
N VAL A 80 5.25 6.13 4.98
CA VAL A 80 4.00 5.44 4.60
C VAL A 80 3.54 4.42 5.63
N SER A 81 4.36 4.17 6.66
CA SER A 81 4.10 3.09 7.60
C SER A 81 2.75 3.20 8.35
N PRO A 82 2.25 4.39 8.74
CA PRO A 82 0.93 4.51 9.36
C PRO A 82 -0.22 4.12 8.41
N TYR A 83 -0.11 4.51 7.14
CA TYR A 83 -1.14 4.24 6.13
C TYR A 83 -1.18 2.77 5.73
N ILE A 84 -0.01 2.13 5.63
CA ILE A 84 0.05 0.70 5.36
C ILE A 84 -0.46 -0.10 6.56
N ALA A 85 -0.16 0.32 7.81
CA ALA A 85 -0.77 -0.26 8.99
C ALA A 85 -2.31 -0.19 8.92
N ALA A 86 -2.85 0.98 8.59
CA ALA A 86 -4.29 1.18 8.40
C ALA A 86 -4.90 0.29 7.29
N ILE A 87 -4.17 0.07 6.18
CA ILE A 87 -4.59 -0.91 5.15
C ILE A 87 -4.76 -2.29 5.77
N PHE A 88 -3.75 -2.83 6.44
CA PHE A 88 -3.83 -4.20 6.98
C PHE A 88 -4.84 -4.33 8.12
N GLU A 89 -5.00 -3.32 8.95
CA GLU A 89 -6.08 -3.28 9.94
C GLU A 89 -7.46 -3.32 9.25
N ARG A 90 -7.64 -2.57 8.16
CA ARG A 90 -8.89 -2.58 7.39
C ARG A 90 -9.13 -3.93 6.71
N LEU A 91 -8.10 -4.56 6.16
CA LEU A 91 -8.20 -5.90 5.56
C LEU A 91 -8.62 -6.93 6.61
N TYR A 92 -8.08 -6.85 7.82
CA TYR A 92 -8.47 -7.71 8.95
C TYR A 92 -9.95 -7.52 9.32
N GLN A 93 -10.40 -6.27 9.43
CA GLN A 93 -11.82 -5.94 9.72
C GLN A 93 -12.77 -6.43 8.64
N LEU A 94 -12.35 -6.37 7.37
CA LEU A 94 -13.11 -6.87 6.22
C LEU A 94 -13.07 -8.39 6.11
N GLN A 95 -12.29 -9.07 6.96
CA GLN A 95 -12.00 -10.50 6.84
C GLN A 95 -11.47 -10.87 5.44
N PHE A 96 -10.74 -9.95 4.80
CA PHE A 96 -10.11 -10.22 3.52
C PHE A 96 -9.01 -11.28 3.74
N PRO A 97 -9.09 -12.45 3.07
CA PRO A 97 -8.16 -13.52 3.35
C PRO A 97 -6.77 -13.18 2.81
N ILE A 98 -5.76 -13.29 3.66
CA ILE A 98 -4.35 -13.20 3.31
C ILE A 98 -3.73 -14.56 3.58
N ASN A 99 -3.09 -15.16 2.58
CA ASN A 99 -2.45 -16.46 2.77
C ASN A 99 -1.33 -16.38 3.82
N LYS A 100 -0.48 -15.36 3.68
CA LYS A 100 0.51 -14.94 4.66
C LYS A 100 1.12 -13.60 4.26
N ALA A 101 1.82 -12.97 5.21
CA ALA A 101 2.66 -11.81 4.95
C ALA A 101 3.94 -11.91 5.77
N GLN A 102 5.08 -12.05 5.11
CA GLN A 102 6.39 -12.15 5.74
C GLN A 102 7.43 -11.33 4.95
N PRO A 103 8.45 -10.74 5.61
CA PRO A 103 9.49 -10.00 4.91
C PRO A 103 10.29 -10.90 3.93
N ILE A 104 10.59 -10.37 2.73
CA ILE A 104 11.27 -11.12 1.67
C ILE A 104 12.65 -11.68 2.09
N ARG A 105 13.26 -11.16 3.16
CA ARG A 105 14.54 -11.71 3.68
C ARG A 105 14.45 -13.21 4.01
N LEU A 106 13.26 -13.73 4.34
CA LEU A 106 13.05 -15.17 4.58
C LEU A 106 13.19 -16.01 3.30
N TYR A 107 13.13 -15.35 2.14
CA TYR A 107 13.30 -15.92 0.80
C TYR A 107 14.64 -15.51 0.16
N GLN A 108 15.59 -14.97 0.94
CA GLN A 108 16.90 -14.51 0.44
C GLN A 108 16.78 -13.52 -0.73
N GLY A 109 15.80 -12.62 -0.70
CA GLY A 109 15.61 -11.64 -1.79
C GLY A 109 14.89 -12.19 -3.02
N ASN A 110 14.64 -13.50 -3.07
CA ASN A 110 14.05 -14.15 -4.23
C ASN A 110 12.53 -13.93 -4.30
N ASP A 111 12.14 -13.09 -5.26
CA ASP A 111 10.76 -12.71 -5.52
C ASP A 111 9.90 -13.90 -5.99
N ASP A 112 10.45 -14.75 -6.86
CA ASP A 112 9.74 -15.92 -7.39
C ASP A 112 9.45 -16.95 -6.30
N LEU A 113 10.38 -17.18 -5.36
CA LEU A 113 10.15 -18.05 -4.21
C LEU A 113 9.07 -17.47 -3.28
N SER A 114 9.09 -16.15 -3.03
CA SER A 114 8.06 -15.46 -2.25
C SER A 114 6.68 -15.57 -2.92
N MET A 115 6.59 -15.36 -4.23
CA MET A 115 5.35 -15.49 -5.01
C MET A 115 4.83 -16.91 -5.07
N ALA A 116 5.69 -17.90 -5.34
CA ALA A 116 5.32 -19.32 -5.40
C ALA A 116 4.74 -19.80 -4.06
N ASP A 117 5.22 -19.23 -2.96
CA ASP A 117 4.78 -19.50 -1.60
C ASP A 117 3.57 -18.64 -1.18
N ASN A 118 2.99 -17.87 -2.12
CA ASN A 118 1.82 -17.00 -1.95
C ASN A 118 1.99 -15.99 -0.80
N ASN A 119 3.17 -15.36 -0.72
CA ASN A 119 3.51 -14.38 0.29
C ASN A 119 3.12 -12.96 -0.13
N THR A 120 2.27 -12.30 0.67
CA THR A 120 2.08 -10.85 0.58
C THR A 120 3.36 -10.15 1.03
N SER A 121 3.89 -9.24 0.22
CA SER A 121 5.23 -8.70 0.38
C SER A 121 5.33 -7.20 0.08
N ALA A 122 6.41 -6.57 0.53
CA ALA A 122 6.66 -5.14 0.33
C ALA A 122 8.14 -4.90 0.02
N PHE A 123 8.93 -4.29 0.90
CA PHE A 123 10.31 -3.91 0.59
C PHE A 123 11.20 -5.07 0.09
N ASN A 124 11.80 -4.87 -1.08
CA ASN A 124 12.83 -5.74 -1.67
C ASN A 124 13.70 -4.92 -2.62
N TYR A 125 14.97 -4.72 -2.29
CA TYR A 125 15.92 -4.02 -3.14
C TYR A 125 16.29 -4.87 -4.36
N ARG A 126 15.56 -4.67 -5.46
CA ARG A 126 15.82 -5.35 -6.73
C ARG A 126 15.49 -4.49 -7.96
N PRO A 127 16.13 -4.76 -9.11
CA PRO A 127 15.61 -4.29 -10.40
C PRO A 127 14.19 -4.82 -10.66
N ILE A 128 13.46 -4.14 -11.54
CA ILE A 128 12.28 -4.71 -12.19
C ILE A 128 12.74 -5.90 -13.04
N ALA A 129 11.98 -7.00 -13.05
CA ALA A 129 12.32 -8.18 -13.83
C ALA A 129 12.62 -7.81 -15.29
N GLY A 130 13.78 -8.26 -15.79
CA GLY A 130 14.24 -7.98 -17.16
C GLY A 130 14.63 -6.53 -17.45
N LYS A 131 14.64 -5.61 -16.47
CA LYS A 131 14.99 -4.19 -16.67
C LYS A 131 16.12 -3.75 -15.73
N ARG A 132 16.83 -2.68 -16.12
CA ARG A 132 17.87 -2.05 -15.28
C ARG A 132 17.31 -1.13 -14.20
N SER A 133 16.10 -0.62 -14.40
CA SER A 133 15.42 0.27 -13.45
C SER A 133 14.96 -0.50 -12.21
N LEU A 134 15.14 0.10 -11.03
CA LEU A 134 14.69 -0.46 -9.75
C LEU A 134 13.17 -0.61 -9.68
N SER A 135 12.70 -1.67 -9.04
CA SER A 135 11.28 -1.83 -8.67
C SER A 135 10.85 -0.74 -7.67
N ILE A 136 9.56 -0.41 -7.58
CA ILE A 136 9.07 0.46 -6.50
C ILE A 136 9.19 -0.24 -5.13
N HIS A 137 9.22 -1.58 -5.09
CA HIS A 137 9.57 -2.35 -3.89
C HIS A 137 10.92 -1.95 -3.30
N ALA A 138 11.88 -1.52 -4.13
CA ALA A 138 13.19 -1.07 -3.66
C ALA A 138 13.15 0.22 -2.83
N TYR A 139 12.02 0.93 -2.85
CA TYR A 139 11.79 2.16 -2.11
C TYR A 139 10.90 1.92 -0.88
N GLY A 140 10.35 0.71 -0.69
CA GLY A 140 9.40 0.43 0.40
C GLY A 140 8.04 1.12 0.19
N LEU A 141 7.68 1.38 -1.07
CA LEU A 141 6.48 2.10 -1.49
C LEU A 141 5.60 1.28 -2.44
N ALA A 142 5.70 -0.05 -2.36
CA ALA A 142 4.85 -0.99 -3.07
C ALA A 142 4.52 -2.20 -2.20
N ILE A 143 3.37 -2.81 -2.47
CA ILE A 143 2.86 -4.00 -1.81
C ILE A 143 2.34 -4.96 -2.88
N ASP A 144 2.74 -6.22 -2.80
CA ASP A 144 2.16 -7.33 -3.55
C ASP A 144 1.27 -8.15 -2.62
N ILE A 145 0.00 -8.41 -2.98
CA ILE A 145 -0.95 -9.14 -2.14
C ILE A 145 -1.43 -10.46 -2.76
N ASN A 146 -1.32 -11.55 -2.01
CA ASN A 146 -1.75 -12.90 -2.42
C ASN A 146 -1.38 -13.27 -3.88
N PRO A 147 -0.09 -13.38 -4.22
CA PRO A 147 0.39 -13.59 -5.60
C PRO A 147 -0.32 -14.71 -6.37
N LYS A 148 -0.74 -15.80 -5.71
CA LYS A 148 -1.51 -16.86 -6.37
C LYS A 148 -2.87 -16.37 -6.82
N GLN A 149 -3.63 -15.68 -5.96
CA GLN A 149 -4.95 -15.14 -6.31
C GLN A 149 -4.84 -13.98 -7.30
N ASN A 150 -3.73 -13.23 -7.25
CA ASN A 150 -3.50 -12.01 -8.00
C ASN A 150 -2.21 -12.13 -8.82
N PRO A 151 -2.18 -12.97 -9.86
CA PRO A 151 -0.95 -13.24 -10.59
C PRO A 151 -0.46 -12.03 -11.39
N PHE A 152 0.84 -12.01 -11.62
CA PHE A 152 1.45 -11.23 -12.68
C PHE A 152 1.28 -11.96 -14.02
N VAL A 153 0.83 -11.26 -15.05
CA VAL A 153 0.45 -11.78 -16.36
C VAL A 153 1.24 -11.08 -17.46
N GLU A 154 2.04 -11.85 -18.18
CA GLU A 154 2.78 -11.43 -19.36
C GLU A 154 2.12 -12.03 -20.62
N PHE A 155 2.11 -11.25 -21.71
CA PHE A 155 1.65 -11.72 -23.02
C PHE A 155 2.83 -11.82 -23.97
N GLY A 156 3.04 -13.01 -24.52
CA GLY A 156 4.04 -13.27 -25.55
C GLY A 156 3.61 -12.73 -26.92
N GLU A 157 4.55 -12.65 -27.86
CA GLU A 157 4.34 -12.08 -29.20
C GLU A 157 3.22 -12.78 -30.00
N GLN A 158 2.96 -14.06 -29.72
CA GLN A 158 1.91 -14.86 -30.37
C GLN A 158 0.59 -14.90 -29.58
N GLY A 159 0.40 -14.00 -28.62
CA GLY A 159 -0.83 -13.93 -27.80
C GLY A 159 -0.92 -14.95 -26.67
N SER A 160 0.13 -15.75 -26.44
CA SER A 160 0.20 -16.66 -25.29
C SER A 160 0.32 -15.87 -23.98
N ALA A 161 -0.48 -16.21 -22.96
CA ALA A 161 -0.36 -15.63 -21.63
C ALA A 161 0.48 -16.52 -20.71
N SER A 162 1.44 -15.92 -19.99
CA SER A 162 2.20 -16.58 -18.93
C SER A 162 1.90 -15.94 -17.57
N PHE A 163 1.76 -16.76 -16.54
CA PHE A 163 1.36 -16.35 -15.19
C PHE A 163 2.49 -16.59 -14.20
N LYS A 164 2.72 -15.63 -13.32
CA LYS A 164 3.64 -15.74 -12.18
C LYS A 164 2.87 -15.43 -10.88
N PRO A 165 2.85 -16.35 -9.90
CA PRO A 165 3.31 -17.74 -9.99
C PRO A 165 2.44 -18.55 -10.97
N VAL A 166 2.96 -19.68 -11.49
CA VAL A 166 2.29 -20.53 -12.49
C VAL A 166 0.91 -20.99 -12.01
N ASP A 167 0.79 -21.37 -10.73
CA ASP A 167 -0.48 -21.75 -10.09
C ASP A 167 -1.55 -20.64 -10.14
N GLY A 168 -1.13 -19.39 -10.33
CA GLY A 168 -2.02 -18.24 -10.46
C GLY A 168 -2.84 -18.24 -11.74
N ALA A 169 -2.46 -19.04 -12.76
CA ALA A 169 -3.25 -19.22 -13.98
C ALA A 169 -4.69 -19.67 -13.70
N LYS A 170 -4.94 -20.38 -12.58
CA LYS A 170 -6.30 -20.76 -12.17
C LYS A 170 -7.21 -19.56 -11.88
N TYR A 171 -6.62 -18.40 -11.61
CA TYR A 171 -7.31 -17.13 -11.35
C TYR A 171 -7.28 -16.17 -12.53
N ALA A 172 -6.95 -16.64 -13.74
CA ALA A 172 -7.05 -15.85 -14.97
C ALA A 172 -8.47 -15.32 -15.20
N ASN A 173 -9.49 -16.15 -14.93
CA ASN A 173 -10.87 -15.67 -14.86
C ASN A 173 -11.07 -14.83 -13.59
N ARG A 174 -11.18 -13.51 -13.75
CA ARG A 174 -11.36 -12.55 -12.64
C ARG A 174 -12.79 -12.48 -12.08
N MET A 175 -13.73 -13.27 -12.60
CA MET A 175 -15.10 -13.30 -12.05
C MET A 175 -15.13 -13.96 -10.67
N GLN A 176 -15.62 -13.20 -9.69
CA GLN A 176 -15.80 -13.67 -8.32
C GLN A 176 -16.93 -14.69 -8.21
N PHE A 177 -18.07 -14.38 -8.82
CA PHE A 177 -19.26 -15.23 -8.89
C PHE A 177 -19.30 -15.96 -10.23
N ARG A 178 -19.28 -17.28 -10.20
CA ARG A 178 -19.28 -18.13 -11.40
C ARG A 178 -20.36 -19.19 -11.25
N TYR A 179 -21.13 -19.41 -12.31
CA TYR A 179 -22.24 -20.37 -12.30
C TYR A 179 -21.78 -21.76 -11.82
N GLY A 180 -22.45 -22.30 -10.78
CA GLY A 180 -22.15 -23.62 -10.23
C GLY A 180 -20.78 -23.77 -9.57
N LYS A 181 -20.13 -22.66 -9.17
CA LYS A 181 -18.84 -22.68 -8.46
C LYS A 181 -18.93 -21.86 -7.18
N GLU A 182 -18.09 -22.23 -6.21
CA GLU A 182 -17.88 -21.42 -5.02
C GLU A 182 -17.35 -20.02 -5.39
N GLN A 183 -17.77 -19.04 -4.59
CA GLN A 183 -17.29 -17.67 -4.67
C GLN A 183 -15.79 -17.62 -4.46
N ARG A 184 -15.08 -16.89 -5.32
CA ARG A 184 -13.64 -16.65 -5.12
C ARG A 184 -13.42 -15.54 -4.11
N GLN A 185 -12.31 -15.63 -3.39
CA GLN A 185 -11.89 -14.64 -2.39
C GLN A 185 -10.43 -14.28 -2.60
N GLY A 186 -9.98 -13.20 -1.94
CA GLY A 186 -8.59 -12.76 -1.95
C GLY A 186 -8.18 -12.01 -3.22
N PHE A 187 -9.14 -11.52 -3.99
CA PHE A 187 -8.93 -10.75 -5.22
C PHE A 187 -8.59 -9.30 -4.89
N ALA A 188 -7.53 -8.78 -5.51
CA ALA A 188 -7.07 -7.42 -5.30
C ALA A 188 -8.15 -6.37 -5.65
N GLU A 189 -9.03 -6.69 -6.60
CA GLU A 189 -10.22 -5.91 -6.98
C GLU A 189 -11.08 -5.50 -5.78
N ASP A 190 -11.23 -6.40 -4.79
CA ASP A 190 -12.06 -6.18 -3.60
C ASP A 190 -11.46 -5.10 -2.67
N VAL A 191 -10.16 -4.79 -2.83
CA VAL A 191 -9.40 -3.96 -1.90
C VAL A 191 -8.73 -2.75 -2.56
N VAL A 192 -8.90 -2.53 -3.87
CA VAL A 192 -8.32 -1.39 -4.59
C VAL A 192 -8.65 -0.06 -3.92
N ALA A 193 -9.92 0.13 -3.51
CA ALA A 193 -10.33 1.36 -2.82
C ALA A 193 -9.62 1.52 -1.46
N THR A 194 -9.40 0.43 -0.72
CA THR A 194 -8.69 0.46 0.57
C THR A 194 -7.23 0.91 0.39
N PHE A 195 -6.55 0.40 -0.62
CA PHE A 195 -5.18 0.82 -0.95
C PHE A 195 -5.13 2.28 -1.42
N ALA A 196 -6.04 2.67 -2.31
CA ALA A 196 -6.06 4.01 -2.87
C ALA A 196 -6.40 5.08 -1.80
N ASP A 197 -7.35 4.81 -0.90
CA ASP A 197 -7.70 5.69 0.24
C ASP A 197 -6.54 5.90 1.23
N ASN A 198 -5.49 5.07 1.12
CA ASN A 198 -4.25 5.11 1.90
C ASN A 198 -3.02 5.47 1.06
N GLY A 199 -3.20 6.06 -0.13
CA GLY A 199 -2.12 6.63 -0.93
C GLY A 199 -1.48 5.70 -1.96
N PHE A 200 -2.01 4.48 -2.15
CA PHE A 200 -1.55 3.53 -3.16
C PHE A 200 -2.52 3.47 -4.34
N LEU A 201 -2.53 4.55 -5.13
CA LEU A 201 -3.52 4.77 -6.21
C LEU A 201 -3.22 3.92 -7.46
N TYR A 202 -1.95 3.53 -7.66
CA TYR A 202 -1.53 2.82 -8.86
C TYR A 202 -1.58 1.33 -8.60
N TRP A 203 -2.62 0.68 -9.13
CA TRP A 203 -2.77 -0.77 -9.11
C TRP A 203 -2.35 -1.38 -10.45
N GLY A 204 -1.52 -2.42 -10.39
CA GLY A 204 -0.99 -3.09 -11.58
C GLY A 204 -2.04 -3.83 -12.40
N GLY A 205 -3.21 -4.10 -11.84
CA GLY A 205 -4.37 -4.63 -12.57
C GLY A 205 -4.96 -3.66 -13.61
N PHE A 206 -4.60 -2.37 -13.56
CA PHE A 206 -4.99 -1.37 -14.58
C PHE A 206 -4.02 -1.27 -15.76
N TRP A 207 -2.90 -2.00 -15.75
CA TRP A 207 -1.92 -1.94 -16.84
C TRP A 207 -2.37 -2.76 -18.05
N ASN A 208 -1.85 -2.40 -19.23
CA ASN A 208 -2.10 -3.16 -20.46
C ASN A 208 -1.19 -4.39 -20.57
N THR A 209 0.10 -4.23 -20.30
CA THR A 209 1.09 -5.31 -20.29
C THR A 209 2.38 -4.88 -19.58
N PRO A 210 2.98 -5.74 -18.74
CA PRO A 210 2.32 -6.87 -18.08
C PRO A 210 1.15 -6.38 -17.20
N ILE A 211 0.17 -7.24 -16.93
CA ILE A 211 -0.87 -6.96 -15.94
C ILE A 211 -0.38 -7.54 -14.61
N ASP A 212 -0.34 -6.72 -13.56
CA ASP A 212 0.21 -7.14 -12.26
C ASP A 212 -0.84 -7.03 -11.16
N TYR A 213 -1.72 -8.04 -11.05
CA TYR A 213 -2.88 -7.96 -10.17
C TYR A 213 -2.52 -7.86 -8.69
N GLN A 214 -1.38 -8.40 -8.27
CA GLN A 214 -0.91 -8.34 -6.88
C GLN A 214 -0.47 -6.93 -6.48
N HIS A 215 -0.07 -6.11 -7.45
CA HIS A 215 0.84 -4.98 -7.22
C HIS A 215 0.11 -3.66 -6.98
N PHE A 216 0.37 -3.06 -5.83
CA PHE A 216 -0.07 -1.71 -5.48
C PHE A 216 1.15 -0.83 -5.21
N GLN A 217 1.21 0.35 -5.82
CA GLN A 217 2.35 1.25 -5.67
C GLN A 217 1.96 2.73 -5.69
N VAL A 218 2.90 3.57 -5.27
CA VAL A 218 2.92 5.01 -5.58
C VAL A 218 3.48 5.26 -6.99
N SER A 219 3.45 6.51 -7.47
CA SER A 219 4.10 6.87 -8.74
C SER A 219 5.63 6.83 -8.64
N ARG A 220 6.33 6.61 -9.76
CA ARG A 220 7.81 6.65 -9.80
C ARG A 220 8.36 8.01 -9.36
N ASN A 221 7.70 9.10 -9.77
CA ASN A 221 8.12 10.47 -9.45
C ASN A 221 8.03 10.71 -7.94
N MET A 222 6.96 10.23 -7.32
CA MET A 222 6.77 10.22 -5.86
C MET A 222 7.84 9.40 -5.14
N ALA A 223 8.12 8.17 -5.59
CA ALA A 223 9.13 7.33 -4.98
C ALA A 223 10.52 7.99 -4.98
N ASN A 224 10.90 8.58 -6.12
CA ASN A 224 12.17 9.31 -6.25
C ASN A 224 12.20 10.58 -5.37
N LEU A 225 11.09 11.32 -5.29
CA LEU A 225 10.97 12.50 -4.44
C LEU A 225 11.17 12.12 -2.96
N MET A 226 10.39 11.15 -2.47
CA MET A 226 10.38 10.76 -1.06
C MET A 226 11.70 10.12 -0.61
N SER A 227 12.40 9.39 -1.49
CA SER A 227 13.72 8.84 -1.17
C SER A 227 14.81 9.90 -1.02
N ALA A 228 14.68 11.02 -1.71
CA ALA A 228 15.66 12.12 -1.64
C ALA A 228 15.34 13.12 -0.50
N MET A 229 14.15 13.03 0.08
CA MET A 229 13.62 13.99 1.04
C MET A 229 13.92 13.55 2.48
N PRO A 230 14.20 14.49 3.41
CA PRO A 230 14.22 14.20 4.85
C PRO A 230 12.93 13.52 5.32
N ALA A 231 13.02 12.68 6.36
CA ALA A 231 11.94 11.80 6.78
C ALA A 231 10.66 12.54 7.22
N ASP A 232 10.81 13.68 7.89
CA ASP A 232 9.73 14.55 8.33
C ASP A 232 8.98 15.18 7.15
N HIS A 233 9.72 15.73 6.18
CA HIS A 233 9.13 16.27 4.96
C HIS A 233 8.49 15.19 4.09
N ALA A 234 9.07 13.99 4.01
CA ALA A 234 8.49 12.88 3.25
C ALA A 234 7.17 12.42 3.88
N SER A 235 7.08 12.41 5.21
CA SER A 235 5.85 12.11 5.96
C SER A 235 4.78 13.16 5.70
N GLN A 236 5.13 14.45 5.85
CA GLN A 236 4.20 15.56 5.56
C GLN A 236 3.70 15.54 4.10
N PHE A 237 4.60 15.24 3.15
CA PHE A 237 4.25 15.10 1.75
C PHE A 237 3.23 13.96 1.54
N PHE A 238 3.44 12.81 2.18
CA PHE A 238 2.54 11.66 2.04
C PHE A 238 1.18 11.91 2.72
N ASP A 239 1.17 12.59 3.86
CA ASP A 239 -0.07 13.02 4.53
C ASP A 239 -0.90 13.91 3.61
N ASN A 240 -0.25 14.92 3.02
CA ASN A 240 -0.88 15.80 2.04
C ASN A 240 -1.37 15.05 0.81
N TYR A 241 -0.63 14.05 0.34
CA TYR A 241 -1.00 13.22 -0.79
C TYR A 241 -2.30 12.45 -0.53
N VAL A 242 -2.43 11.83 0.64
CA VAL A 242 -3.63 11.10 1.06
C VAL A 242 -4.81 12.04 1.28
N LEU A 243 -4.62 13.15 2.00
CA LEU A 243 -5.66 14.15 2.25
C LEU A 243 -6.18 14.78 0.95
N TRP A 244 -5.29 15.08 0.02
CA TRP A 244 -5.66 15.59 -1.30
C TRP A 244 -6.54 14.58 -2.05
N TYR A 245 -6.15 13.30 -2.06
CA TYR A 245 -6.92 12.25 -2.74
C TYR A 245 -8.32 12.09 -2.14
N GLN A 246 -8.41 12.02 -0.81
CA GLN A 246 -9.68 11.91 -0.10
C GLN A 246 -10.59 13.12 -0.37
N SER A 247 -10.02 14.33 -0.41
CA SER A 247 -10.79 15.53 -0.73
C SER A 247 -11.28 15.55 -2.18
N CYS A 248 -10.43 15.15 -3.14
CA CYS A 248 -10.82 15.04 -4.54
C CYS A 248 -11.90 13.98 -4.76
N LYS A 249 -11.77 12.81 -4.10
CA LYS A 249 -12.79 11.74 -4.11
C LYS A 249 -14.15 12.25 -3.62
N ALA A 250 -14.16 13.00 -2.51
CA ALA A 250 -15.39 13.55 -1.95
C ALA A 250 -16.02 14.62 -2.85
N SER A 251 -15.19 15.45 -3.50
CA SER A 251 -15.65 16.57 -4.34
C SER A 251 -16.05 16.14 -5.76
N TYR A 252 -15.45 15.07 -6.30
CA TYR A 252 -15.64 14.61 -7.68
C TYR A 252 -15.92 13.09 -7.76
N PRO A 253 -17.03 12.60 -7.18
CA PRO A 253 -17.32 11.17 -7.07
C PRO A 253 -17.45 10.46 -8.43
N THR A 254 -17.96 11.15 -9.47
CA THR A 254 -18.05 10.59 -10.83
C THR A 254 -16.68 10.40 -11.46
N ALA A 255 -15.80 11.39 -11.35
CA ALA A 255 -14.43 11.27 -11.88
C ALA A 255 -13.66 10.17 -11.14
N TYR A 256 -13.84 10.07 -9.82
CA TYR A 256 -13.30 8.99 -9.01
C TYR A 256 -13.77 7.61 -9.47
N ALA A 257 -15.08 7.42 -9.66
CA ALA A 257 -15.65 6.14 -10.09
C ALA A 257 -15.14 5.70 -11.48
N GLN A 258 -14.61 6.64 -12.27
CA GLN A 258 -14.03 6.41 -13.59
C GLN A 258 -12.49 6.37 -13.58
N HIS A 259 -11.85 6.41 -12.41
CA HIS A 259 -10.39 6.52 -12.26
C HIS A 259 -9.77 7.75 -12.97
N LYS A 260 -10.55 8.83 -13.13
CA LYS A 260 -10.15 10.10 -13.76
C LYS A 260 -9.75 11.15 -12.73
N VAL A 261 -8.92 10.76 -11.77
CA VAL A 261 -8.42 11.67 -10.73
C VAL A 261 -6.92 11.84 -10.97
N ASN A 262 -6.45 13.08 -10.98
CA ASN A 262 -5.01 13.34 -10.91
C ASN A 262 -4.47 12.90 -9.54
N ASP A 263 -3.17 13.03 -9.28
CA ASP A 263 -2.65 12.82 -7.92
C ASP A 263 -2.02 14.11 -7.38
N TYR A 264 -1.65 14.12 -6.11
CA TYR A 264 -1.06 15.31 -5.50
C TYR A 264 0.31 15.66 -6.11
N VAL A 265 1.02 14.69 -6.71
CA VAL A 265 2.24 14.98 -7.49
C VAL A 265 1.90 15.85 -8.70
N HIS A 266 0.84 15.52 -9.44
CA HIS A 266 0.37 16.34 -10.56
C HIS A 266 -0.08 17.74 -10.11
N TYR A 267 -0.72 17.86 -8.94
CA TYR A 267 -1.04 19.15 -8.35
C TYR A 267 0.21 20.00 -8.10
N LEU A 268 1.24 19.43 -7.47
CA LEU A 268 2.51 20.14 -7.22
C LEU A 268 3.23 20.50 -8.53
N GLU A 269 3.21 19.61 -9.52
CA GLU A 269 3.78 19.87 -10.84
C GLU A 269 3.13 21.08 -11.52
N THR A 270 1.79 21.18 -11.43
CA THR A 270 1.04 22.32 -11.93
C THR A 270 1.39 23.60 -11.16
N LYS A 271 1.38 23.56 -9.82
CA LYS A 271 1.67 24.74 -8.99
C LYS A 271 3.11 25.25 -9.14
N LEU A 272 4.05 24.35 -9.39
CA LEU A 272 5.47 24.69 -9.52
C LEU A 272 5.91 24.96 -10.97
N ASN A 273 4.98 24.82 -11.93
CA ASN A 273 5.27 24.80 -13.37
C ASN A 273 6.42 23.84 -13.71
N SER A 274 6.29 22.59 -13.24
CA SER A 274 7.34 21.58 -13.22
C SER A 274 6.87 20.33 -13.95
N LYS A 275 7.68 19.81 -14.88
CA LYS A 275 7.42 18.52 -15.54
C LYS A 275 7.72 17.30 -14.65
N SER A 276 8.45 17.50 -13.56
CA SER A 276 8.77 16.43 -12.61
C SER A 276 9.14 17.02 -11.26
N VAL A 277 8.28 16.86 -10.25
CA VAL A 277 8.54 17.41 -8.91
C VAL A 277 9.82 16.86 -8.28
N SER A 278 10.17 15.58 -8.50
CA SER A 278 11.43 15.00 -8.01
C SER A 278 12.67 15.65 -8.63
N LYS A 279 12.65 15.94 -9.94
CA LYS A 279 13.75 16.68 -10.60
C LYS A 279 13.84 18.12 -10.09
N THR A 280 12.69 18.76 -9.82
CA THR A 280 12.65 20.10 -9.22
C THR A 280 13.20 20.09 -7.80
N PHE A 281 12.84 19.10 -6.98
CA PHE A 281 13.39 18.93 -5.63
C PHE A 281 14.90 18.75 -5.65
N THR A 282 15.44 17.97 -6.60
CA THR A 282 16.90 17.79 -6.74
C THR A 282 17.64 19.10 -7.00
N ARG A 283 17.01 20.06 -7.67
CA ARG A 283 17.61 21.35 -8.03
C ARG A 283 17.36 22.44 -6.97
N SER A 284 16.20 22.41 -6.34
CA SER A 284 15.71 23.44 -5.43
C SER A 284 14.81 22.80 -4.36
N PRO A 285 15.37 22.08 -3.37
CA PRO A 285 14.60 21.41 -2.32
C PRO A 285 13.65 22.37 -1.58
N GLU A 286 14.14 23.56 -1.23
CA GLU A 286 13.40 24.61 -0.53
C GLU A 286 12.13 25.04 -1.27
N LYS A 287 12.18 25.12 -2.61
CA LYS A 287 11.02 25.49 -3.43
C LYS A 287 9.91 24.44 -3.32
N VAL A 288 10.26 23.16 -3.34
CA VAL A 288 9.29 22.07 -3.26
C VAL A 288 8.75 21.91 -1.84
N ILE A 289 9.63 22.01 -0.83
CA ILE A 289 9.23 21.96 0.59
C ILE A 289 8.27 23.11 0.91
N ALA A 290 8.57 24.33 0.48
CA ALA A 290 7.68 25.48 0.66
C ALA A 290 6.30 25.26 0.03
N ALA A 291 6.23 24.57 -1.12
CA ALA A 291 4.97 24.25 -1.78
C ALA A 291 4.17 23.17 -1.04
N ILE A 292 4.84 22.17 -0.46
CA ILE A 292 4.22 21.13 0.37
C ILE A 292 3.64 21.74 1.66
N GLN A 293 4.30 22.74 2.23
CA GLN A 293 3.86 23.40 3.46
C GLN A 293 2.69 24.37 3.27
N GLN A 294 2.31 24.70 2.03
CA GLN A 294 1.12 25.52 1.78
C GLN A 294 -0.15 24.72 2.07
N PRO A 295 -1.22 25.38 2.55
CA PRO A 295 -2.52 24.74 2.71
C PRO A 295 -3.01 24.08 1.43
N LEU A 296 -3.55 22.87 1.55
CA LEU A 296 -4.15 22.16 0.42
C LEU A 296 -5.36 22.92 -0.12
N GLN A 297 -5.42 23.06 -1.44
CA GLN A 297 -6.54 23.67 -2.14
C GLN A 297 -7.12 22.67 -3.12
N THR A 298 -8.25 22.07 -2.75
CA THR A 298 -9.05 21.25 -3.65
C THR A 298 -9.54 22.13 -4.79
N SER A 299 -9.35 21.69 -6.03
CA SER A 299 -9.64 22.48 -7.21
C SER A 299 -9.99 21.57 -8.38
N ALA A 300 -10.39 22.17 -9.50
CA ALA A 300 -10.67 21.43 -10.75
C ALA A 300 -9.49 20.55 -11.21
N ILE A 301 -8.25 20.84 -10.77
CA ILE A 301 -7.05 20.01 -11.00
C ILE A 301 -7.25 18.56 -10.51
N CYS A 302 -8.15 18.31 -9.57
CA CYS A 302 -8.52 16.97 -9.14
C CYS A 302 -8.93 16.07 -10.31
N VAL A 303 -9.65 16.61 -11.29
CA VAL A 303 -10.20 15.83 -12.39
C VAL A 303 -9.20 15.81 -13.55
N ARG A 304 -8.93 14.62 -14.07
CA ARG A 304 -8.18 14.46 -15.31
C ARG A 304 -9.11 14.73 -16.50
N ASP A 305 -8.67 15.58 -17.42
CA ASP A 305 -9.35 15.85 -18.69
C ASP A 305 -9.65 14.56 -19.47
#